data_AF-A0A7Y3X0E9-F1
#
_entry.id   AF-A0A7Y3X0E9-F1
#
_cell.length_a   1.000
_cell.length_b   1.000
_cell.length_c   1.000
_cell.angle_alpha   90.00
_cell.angle_beta   90.00
_cell.angle_gamma   90.00
#
_symmetry.space_group_name_H-M   'P 1'
#
loop_
_entity.id
_entity.type
_entity.pdbx_description
1 polymer ?
#
loop_
_entity_poly.entity_id
_entity_poly.type
_entity_poly.pdbx_seq_one_letter_code
_entity_poly.pdbx_strand_id
1 'polypeptide(L)'
;MLLENLRKIRIIKGFCQDYVADLLNISQAAYSDIERGKTKINFEKLKKIASIFDLEINSIIDFHETQKLDKLVSDRVNTNPDEMKTIMNLFDKERQLYQEQIDNLKSEITYLRNKLDKK
;
A
#
# COMPACT_ATOMS: atom_id res chain seq x y z
N MET A 1 0.90 -8.66 -15.55
CA MET A 1 2.09 -7.79 -15.38
C MET A 1 1.67 -6.34 -15.11
N LEU A 2 1.14 -5.59 -16.08
CA LEU A 2 0.74 -4.18 -15.85
C LEU A 2 -0.25 -3.98 -14.68
N LEU A 3 -1.29 -4.81 -14.60
CA LEU A 3 -2.34 -4.66 -13.59
C LEU A 3 -1.87 -5.07 -12.18
N GLU A 4 -0.98 -6.05 -12.11
CA GLU A 4 -0.25 -6.39 -10.88
C GLU A 4 0.64 -5.24 -10.43
N ASN A 5 1.31 -4.55 -11.36
CA ASN A 5 2.12 -3.37 -11.04
C ASN A 5 1.26 -2.24 -10.47
N LEU A 6 0.08 -1.97 -11.05
CA LEU A 6 -0.86 -0.98 -10.51
C LEU A 6 -1.25 -1.30 -9.07
N ARG A 7 -1.59 -2.57 -8.79
CA ARG A 7 -1.92 -3.04 -7.45
C ARG A 7 -0.76 -2.86 -6.48
N LYS A 8 0.45 -3.26 -6.86
CA LYS A 8 1.66 -3.15 -6.02
C LYS A 8 2.00 -1.69 -5.70
N ILE A 9 2.01 -0.84 -6.72
CA ILE A 9 2.27 0.60 -6.56
C ILE A 9 1.23 1.23 -5.63
N ARG A 10 -0.05 0.89 -5.79
CA ARG A 10 -1.12 1.37 -4.91
C ARG A 10 -0.85 1.00 -3.45
N ILE A 11 -0.48 -0.25 -3.19
CA ILE A 11 -0.18 -0.74 -1.83
C ILE A 11 1.04 -0.02 -1.24
N ILE A 12 2.10 0.15 -2.02
CA ILE A 12 3.33 0.85 -1.60
C ILE A 12 3.05 2.32 -1.26
N LYS A 13 2.17 2.99 -2.02
CA LYS A 13 1.72 4.36 -1.74
C LYS A 13 0.73 4.45 -0.57
N GLY A 14 0.27 3.33 -0.01
CA GLY A 14 -0.68 3.29 1.09
C GLY A 14 -2.13 3.61 0.71
N PHE A 15 -2.48 3.54 -0.58
CA PHE A 15 -3.81 3.91 -1.06
C PHE A 15 -4.80 2.73 -0.94
N CYS A 16 -6.00 2.99 -0.43
CA CYS A 16 -7.10 2.02 -0.50
C CYS A 16 -7.73 1.99 -1.91
N GLN A 17 -8.47 0.94 -2.23
CA GLN A 17 -9.14 0.84 -3.54
C GLN A 17 -10.24 1.89 -3.69
N ASP A 18 -10.97 2.22 -2.61
CA ASP A 18 -11.98 3.29 -2.60
C ASP A 18 -11.35 4.63 -2.99
N TYR A 19 -10.24 5.00 -2.36
CA TYR A 19 -9.53 6.26 -2.63
C TYR A 19 -9.16 6.44 -4.11
N VAL A 20 -8.58 5.41 -4.73
CA VAL A 20 -8.21 5.50 -6.15
C VAL A 20 -9.44 5.47 -7.06
N ALA A 21 -10.48 4.74 -6.68
CA ALA A 21 -11.73 4.68 -7.43
C ALA A 21 -12.45 6.04 -7.43
N ASP A 22 -12.49 6.73 -6.28
CA ASP A 22 -13.05 8.06 -6.13
C ASP A 22 -12.34 9.07 -7.03
N LEU A 23 -11.00 9.05 -7.05
CA LEU A 23 -10.19 9.92 -7.92
C LEU A 23 -10.35 9.61 -9.42
N LEU A 24 -10.72 8.38 -9.76
CA LEU A 24 -11.03 7.98 -11.13
C LEU A 24 -12.51 8.19 -11.50
N ASN A 25 -13.34 8.58 -10.54
CA ASN A 25 -14.78 8.70 -10.66
C ASN A 25 -15.44 7.38 -11.14
N ILE A 26 -15.06 6.27 -10.49
CA ILE A 26 -15.62 4.93 -10.72
C ILE A 26 -15.95 4.26 -9.38
N SER A 27 -16.71 3.18 -9.39
CA SER A 27 -16.94 2.41 -8.15
C SER A 27 -15.67 1.65 -7.73
N GLN A 28 -15.53 1.41 -6.43
CA GLN A 28 -14.44 0.57 -5.91
C GLN A 28 -14.46 -0.84 -6.53
N ALA A 29 -15.64 -1.40 -6.78
CA ALA A 29 -15.78 -2.68 -7.47
C ALA A 29 -15.18 -2.62 -8.88
N ALA A 30 -15.43 -1.54 -9.63
CA ALA A 30 -14.87 -1.35 -10.97
C ALA A 30 -13.33 -1.22 -10.93
N TYR A 31 -12.79 -0.50 -9.94
CA TYR A 31 -11.34 -0.41 -9.76
C TYR A 31 -10.72 -1.76 -9.35
N SER A 32 -11.39 -2.52 -8.48
CA SER A 32 -10.99 -3.88 -8.10
C SER A 32 -10.96 -4.83 -9.31
N ASP A 33 -11.91 -4.69 -10.24
CA ASP A 33 -11.93 -5.45 -11.49
C ASP A 33 -10.81 -5.06 -12.46
N ILE A 34 -10.36 -3.80 -12.42
CA ILE A 34 -9.16 -3.36 -13.15
C ILE A 34 -7.92 -4.06 -12.57
N GLU A 35 -7.71 -4.02 -11.26
CA GLU A 35 -6.53 -4.67 -10.64
C GLU A 35 -6.49 -6.18 -10.87
N ARG A 36 -7.66 -6.83 -10.94
CA ARG A 36 -7.79 -8.27 -11.21
C ARG A 36 -7.76 -8.65 -12.70
N GLY A 37 -7.69 -7.68 -13.61
CA GLY A 37 -7.71 -7.93 -15.05
C GLY A 37 -9.02 -8.41 -15.64
N LYS A 38 -10.13 -8.23 -14.92
CA LYS A 38 -11.48 -8.45 -15.46
C LYS A 38 -11.91 -7.32 -16.38
N THR A 39 -11.43 -6.10 -16.12
CA THR A 39 -11.69 -4.93 -16.96
C THR A 39 -10.45 -4.53 -17.73
N LYS A 40 -10.57 -4.39 -19.06
CA LYS A 40 -9.49 -3.83 -19.88
C LYS A 40 -9.29 -2.36 -19.56
N ILE A 41 -8.05 -1.98 -19.29
CA ILE A 41 -7.64 -0.59 -19.14
C ILE A 41 -7.25 -0.01 -20.50
N ASN A 42 -7.68 1.22 -20.80
CA ASN A 42 -7.22 1.95 -21.97
C ASN A 42 -6.13 2.96 -21.57
N PHE A 43 -5.46 3.52 -22.56
CA PHE A 43 -4.33 4.42 -22.34
C PHE A 43 -4.71 5.68 -21.54
N GLU A 44 -5.89 6.25 -21.79
CA GLU A 44 -6.37 7.44 -21.07
C GLU A 44 -6.65 7.17 -19.60
N LYS A 45 -7.22 6.00 -19.25
CA LYS A 45 -7.35 5.60 -17.84
C LYS A 45 -5.98 5.36 -17.21
N LEU A 46 -5.05 4.74 -17.92
CA LEU A 46 -3.69 4.52 -17.42
C LEU A 46 -2.97 5.84 -17.13
N LYS A 47 -3.12 6.86 -17.98
CA LYS A 47 -2.62 8.23 -17.72
C LYS A 47 -3.19 8.82 -16.42
N LYS A 48 -4.50 8.70 -16.23
CA LYS A 48 -5.15 9.20 -15.00
C LYS A 48 -4.62 8.50 -13.76
N ILE A 49 -4.48 7.17 -13.82
CA ILE A 49 -3.91 6.40 -12.70
C ILE A 49 -2.45 6.80 -12.45
N ALA A 50 -1.66 7.01 -13.50
CA ALA A 50 -0.29 7.48 -13.38
C ALA A 50 -0.21 8.86 -12.69
N SER A 51 -1.12 9.77 -13.04
CA SER A 51 -1.25 11.06 -12.37
C SER A 51 -1.66 10.93 -10.90
N ILE A 52 -2.58 10.00 -10.57
CA ILE A 52 -2.98 9.74 -9.17
C ILE A 52 -1.81 9.20 -8.36
N PHE A 53 -0.98 8.35 -8.98
CA PHE A 53 0.19 7.77 -8.33
C PHE A 53 1.41 8.69 -8.31
N ASP A 54 1.34 9.84 -8.98
CA ASP A 54 2.45 10.77 -9.18
C ASP A 54 3.66 10.04 -9.79
N LEU A 55 3.41 9.35 -10.90
CA LEU A 55 4.39 8.55 -11.64
C LEU A 55 4.22 8.72 -13.13
N GLU A 56 5.31 8.52 -13.88
CA GLU A 56 5.22 8.32 -15.32
C GLU A 56 4.67 6.94 -15.65
N ILE A 57 4.00 6.81 -16.80
CA ILE A 57 3.45 5.53 -17.27
C ILE A 57 4.55 4.46 -17.40
N ASN A 58 5.73 4.84 -17.89
CA ASN A 58 6.87 3.92 -18.02
C ASN A 58 7.29 3.36 -16.65
N SER A 59 7.24 4.16 -15.59
CA SER A 59 7.51 3.71 -14.22
C SER A 59 6.51 2.67 -13.71
N ILE A 60 5.30 2.62 -14.27
CA ILE A 60 4.28 1.62 -13.95
C ILE A 60 4.49 0.35 -14.78
N ILE A 61 4.80 0.50 -16.07
CA ILE A 61 5.04 -0.61 -16.99
C ILE A 61 6.28 -1.39 -16.55
N ASP A 62 7.39 -0.68 -16.32
CA ASP A 62 8.69 -1.23 -15.94
C ASP A 62 8.84 -1.42 -14.43
N PHE A 63 7.72 -1.47 -13.71
CA PHE A 63 7.75 -1.66 -12.25
C PHE A 63 8.26 -3.06 -11.91
N HIS A 64 9.52 -3.11 -11.46
CA HIS A 64 10.16 -4.27 -10.88
C HIS A 64 10.32 -4.06 -9.37
N GLU A 65 9.66 -4.91 -8.59
CA GLU A 65 9.62 -4.85 -7.12
C GLU A 65 11.03 -4.89 -6.48
N THR A 66 11.98 -5.55 -7.13
CA THR A 66 13.36 -5.73 -6.65
C THR A 66 14.30 -4.57 -7.04
N GLN A 67 14.21 -4.04 -8.27
CA GLN A 67 15.26 -3.16 -8.79
C GLN A 67 15.33 -1.76 -8.16
N LYS A 68 14.24 -1.20 -7.63
CA LYS A 68 14.28 0.12 -6.97
C LYS A 68 14.80 0.05 -5.54
N LEU A 69 14.51 -1.04 -4.82
CA LEU A 69 15.07 -1.27 -3.49
C LEU A 69 16.55 -1.63 -3.61
N ASP A 70 16.90 -2.55 -4.52
CA ASP A 70 18.28 -3.00 -4.71
C ASP A 70 19.22 -1.88 -5.16
N LYS A 71 18.78 -0.94 -6.02
CA LYS A 71 19.63 0.20 -6.42
C LYS A 71 19.82 1.26 -5.32
N LEU A 72 18.80 1.51 -4.50
CA LEU A 72 18.92 2.42 -3.36
C LEU A 72 19.75 1.81 -2.21
N VAL A 73 19.71 0.49 -2.09
CA VAL A 73 20.44 -0.31 -1.09
C VAL A 73 21.88 -0.57 -1.56
N SER A 74 22.12 -0.90 -2.84
CA SER A 74 23.46 -1.18 -3.36
C SER A 74 24.40 0.02 -3.28
N ASP A 75 23.87 1.22 -3.49
CA ASP A 75 24.66 2.45 -3.47
C ASP A 75 24.90 2.97 -2.03
N ARG A 76 24.26 2.38 -1.01
CA ARG A 76 24.31 2.83 0.40
C ARG A 76 24.78 1.78 1.40
N VAL A 77 24.80 0.49 1.05
CA VAL A 77 25.16 -0.57 2.01
C VAL A 77 26.68 -0.77 2.03
N ASN A 78 27.32 0.04 2.87
CA ASN A 78 28.44 -0.36 3.73
C ASN A 78 27.95 -0.48 5.18
N THR A 79 26.70 -0.88 5.40
CA THR A 79 26.10 -0.94 6.73
C THR A 79 26.57 -2.21 7.44
N ASN A 80 27.20 -2.06 8.61
CA ASN A 80 27.66 -3.18 9.42
C ASN A 80 26.47 -4.11 9.76
N PRO A 81 26.59 -5.44 9.63
CA PRO A 81 25.53 -6.39 9.99
C PRO A 81 24.88 -6.15 11.37
N ASP A 82 25.62 -5.64 12.35
CA ASP A 82 25.10 -5.32 13.68
C ASP A 82 24.19 -4.08 13.70
N GLU A 83 24.46 -3.09 12.86
CA GLU A 83 23.60 -1.90 12.70
C GLU A 83 22.28 -2.30 12.04
N MET A 84 22.33 -3.17 11.03
CA MET A 84 21.12 -3.68 10.36
C MET A 84 20.22 -4.46 11.33
N LYS A 85 20.81 -5.30 12.19
CA LYS A 85 20.09 -6.02 13.24
C LYS A 85 19.43 -5.07 14.23
N THR A 86 20.13 -4.00 14.60
CA THR A 86 19.58 -2.98 15.51
C THR A 86 18.39 -2.25 14.90
N ILE A 87 18.50 -1.86 13.62
CA ILE A 87 17.41 -1.23 12.87
C ILE A 87 16.20 -2.16 12.76
N MET A 88 16.42 -3.44 12.43
CA MET A 88 15.35 -4.45 12.36
C MET A 88 14.61 -4.58 13.70
N ASN A 89 15.36 -4.70 14.79
CA ASN A 89 14.78 -4.79 16.14
C ASN A 89 13.96 -3.55 16.52
N LEU A 90 14.39 -2.36 16.11
CA LEU A 90 13.64 -1.13 16.36
C LEU A 90 12.31 -1.12 15.59
N PHE A 91 12.32 -1.52 14.32
CA PHE A 91 11.09 -1.63 13.52
C PHE A 91 10.13 -2.70 14.06
N ASP A 92 10.66 -3.84 14.50
CA ASP A 92 9.83 -4.89 15.11
C ASP A 92 9.18 -4.41 16.41
N LYS A 93 9.92 -3.68 17.24
CA LYS A 93 9.39 -3.06 18.46
C LYS A 93 8.30 -2.03 18.15
N GLU A 94 8.53 -1.17 17.15
CA GLU A 94 7.55 -0.17 16.72
C GLU A 94 6.26 -0.84 16.23
N ARG A 95 6.37 -1.89 15.41
CA ARG A 95 5.23 -2.70 14.94
C ARG A 95 4.46 -3.34 16.09
N GLN A 96 5.17 -3.86 17.10
CA GLN A 96 4.55 -4.45 18.28
C GLN A 96 3.73 -3.42 19.07
N LEU A 97 4.26 -2.20 19.25
CA LEU A 97 3.55 -1.11 19.92
C LEU A 97 2.29 -0.70 19.16
N TYR A 98 2.35 -0.59 17.84
CA TYR A 98 1.15 -0.31 17.04
C TYR A 98 0.11 -1.42 17.14
N GLN A 99 0.54 -2.68 17.14
CA GLN A 99 -0.36 -3.82 17.30
C GLN A 99 -1.08 -3.78 18.65
N GLU A 100 -0.35 -3.49 19.73
CA GLU A 100 -0.92 -3.35 21.07
C GLU A 100 -1.93 -2.19 21.14
N GLN A 101 -1.62 -1.03 20.55
CA GLN A 101 -2.57 0.08 20.48
C GLN A 101 -3.84 -0.29 19.72
N ILE A 102 -3.72 -1.00 18.59
CA ILE A 102 -4.86 -1.46 17.80
C ILE A 102 -5.74 -2.40 18.64
N ASP A 103 -5.14 -3.31 19.39
CA ASP A 103 -5.89 -4.28 20.18
C ASP A 103 -6.59 -3.63 21.39
N ASN A 104 -5.97 -2.62 22.01
CA ASN A 104 -6.60 -1.78 23.02
C ASN A 104 -7.81 -1.03 22.46
N LEU A 105 -7.66 -0.36 21.32
CA LEU A 105 -8.75 0.36 20.66
C LEU A 105 -9.91 -0.57 20.24
N LYS A 106 -9.61 -1.77 19.73
CA LYS A 106 -10.64 -2.78 19.42
C LYS A 106 -11.41 -3.23 20.65
N SER A 107 -10.71 -3.43 21.77
CA SER A 107 -11.32 -3.82 23.03
C SER A 107 -12.24 -2.71 23.56
N GLU A 108 -11.80 -1.46 23.49
CA GLU A 108 -12.60 -0.30 23.89
C GLU A 108 -13.84 -0.12 23.00
N ILE A 109 -13.70 -0.24 21.67
CA ILE A 109 -14.84 -0.23 20.74
C ILE A 109 -15.85 -1.32 21.10
N THR A 110 -15.37 -2.53 21.42
CA THR A 110 -16.24 -3.66 21.81
C THR A 110 -16.97 -3.36 23.11
N TYR A 111 -16.28 -2.81 24.10
CA TYR A 111 -16.87 -2.38 25.36
C TYR A 111 -17.96 -1.32 25.16
N LEU A 112 -17.67 -0.28 24.37
CA LEU A 112 -18.60 0.82 24.11
C LEU A 112 -19.84 0.33 23.34
N ARG A 113 -19.67 -0.53 22.33
CA ARG A 113 -20.79 -1.16 21.59
C ARG A 113 -21.71 -1.94 22.52
N ASN A 114 -21.14 -2.80 23.37
CA ASN A 114 -21.91 -3.58 24.35
C ASN A 114 -22.70 -2.71 25.35
N LYS A 115 -22.22 -1.49 25.63
CA LYS A 115 -22.91 -0.54 26.51
C LYS A 115 -24.06 0.18 25.81
N LEU A 116 -23.96 0.40 24.50
CA LEU A 116 -25.02 0.97 23.67
C LEU A 116 -26.15 -0.05 23.43
N ASP A 117 -25.81 -1.33 23.24
CA ASP A 117 -26.79 -2.41 23.01
C ASP A 117 -27.62 -2.79 24.26
N LYS A 118 -27.25 -2.29 25.44
CA LYS A 118 -27.96 -2.48 26.72
C LYS A 118 -28.95 -1.35 27.06
N LYS A 119 -29.24 -0.46 26.12
CA LYS A 119 -30.21 0.64 26.25
C LYS A 119 -31.41 0.38 25.36
#